data_AF-A0A2D4NV76-F1
#
_entry.id   AF-A0A2D4NV76-F1
#
_cell.length_a   1.000
_cell.length_b   1.000
_cell.length_c   1.000
_cell.angle_alpha   90.00
_cell.angle_beta   90.00
_cell.angle_gamma   90.00
#
_symmetry.space_group_name_H-M   'P 1'
#
loop_
_entity.id
_entity.type
_entity.pdbx_description
1 polymer ?
#
loop_
_entity_poly.entity_id
_entity_poly.type
_entity_poly.pdbx_seq_one_letter_code
_entity_poly.pdbx_strand_id
1 'polypeptide(L)'
;NIIESRDEDLNMLMAELLAPALQRETQEILLEIDEAYRVQTSYVRRKRLPREVHIRFARKQVRDIIYKITCDEPLVYKDKELQTLKQVPKKVREQRKDYKFLT
;
A
#
# COMPACT_ATOMS: atom_id res chain seq x y z
N ASN A 1 5.14 -7.49 -1.25
CA ASN A 1 6.60 -7.69 -1.07
C ASN A 1 7.10 -7.32 0.33
N ILE A 2 6.36 -7.61 1.41
CA ILE A 2 6.81 -7.35 2.79
C ILE A 2 6.92 -8.69 3.52
N ILE A 3 8.09 -8.96 4.10
CA ILE A 3 8.37 -10.20 4.85
C ILE A 3 7.41 -10.31 6.03
N GLU A 4 6.80 -11.47 6.24
CA GLU A 4 5.87 -11.69 7.35
C GLU A 4 6.64 -12.07 8.62
N SER A 5 6.29 -11.43 9.73
CA SER A 5 6.75 -11.83 11.07
C SER A 5 5.55 -12.20 11.94
N ARG A 6 5.77 -13.00 13.00
CA ARG A 6 4.68 -13.43 13.90
C ARG A 6 4.14 -12.28 14.75
N ASP A 7 5.02 -11.42 15.23
CA ASP A 7 4.70 -10.30 16.14
C ASP A 7 4.85 -8.96 15.41
N GLU A 8 4.30 -8.86 14.20
CA GLU A 8 4.39 -7.65 13.39
C GLU A 8 3.39 -6.58 13.82
N ASP A 9 3.88 -5.38 14.10
CA ASP A 9 3.05 -4.19 14.14
C ASP A 9 3.00 -3.56 12.74
N LEU A 10 1.93 -3.86 12.00
CA LEU A 10 1.74 -3.37 10.64
C LEU A 10 1.60 -1.84 10.58
N ASN A 11 1.01 -1.22 11.61
CA ASN A 11 0.82 0.23 11.63
C ASN A 11 2.16 0.93 11.77
N MET A 12 2.98 0.48 12.73
CA MET A 12 4.31 1.03 12.95
C MET A 12 5.23 0.78 11.75
N LEU A 13 5.25 -0.45 11.21
CA LEU A 13 6.07 -0.78 10.04
C LEU A 13 5.70 0.04 8.80
N MET A 14 4.41 0.30 8.59
CA MET A 14 3.98 1.13 7.46
C MET A 14 4.25 2.61 7.67
N ALA A 15 4.14 3.11 8.91
CA ALA A 15 4.50 4.48 9.23
C ALA A 15 6.00 4.72 9.01
N GLU A 16 6.86 3.78 9.45
CA GLU A 16 8.31 3.85 9.22
C GLU A 16 8.68 3.83 7.74
N LEU A 17 7.98 3.02 6.93
CA LEU A 17 8.20 2.95 5.48
C LEU A 17 7.80 4.26 4.77
N LEU A 18 6.70 4.88 5.21
CA LEU A 18 6.13 6.06 4.57
C LEU A 18 6.78 7.37 5.04
N ALA A 19 7.36 7.41 6.25
CA ALA A 19 7.99 8.60 6.82
C ALA A 19 9.08 9.21 5.93
N PRO A 20 10.05 8.44 5.40
CA PRO A 20 11.05 8.97 4.47
C PRO A 20 10.42 9.53 3.19
N ALA A 21 9.44 8.83 2.62
CA ALA A 21 8.81 9.22 1.36
C ALA A 21 7.97 10.51 1.49
N LEU A 22 7.38 10.74 2.66
CA LEU A 22 6.60 11.94 2.96
C LEU A 22 7.44 13.06 3.59
N GLN A 23 8.70 12.80 3.95
CA GLN A 23 9.56 13.70 4.73
C GLN A 23 8.88 14.19 6.01
N ARG A 24 8.14 13.30 6.68
CA ARG A 24 7.40 13.57 7.92
C ARG A 24 7.85 12.65 9.03
N GLU A 25 7.50 13.02 10.26
CA GLU A 25 7.75 12.17 11.41
C GLU A 25 6.85 10.93 11.39
N THR A 26 7.40 9.81 11.86
CA THR A 26 6.70 8.52 11.94
C THR A 26 5.42 8.62 12.77
N GLN A 27 5.43 9.42 13.83
CA GLN A 27 4.29 9.61 14.74
C GLN A 27 3.11 10.30 14.04
N GLU A 28 3.37 11.30 13.21
CA GLU A 28 2.32 12.00 12.46
C GLU A 28 1.61 11.05 11.49
N ILE A 29 2.37 10.20 10.80
CA ILE A 29 1.83 9.23 9.84
C ILE A 29 1.04 8.15 10.57
N LEU A 30 1.51 7.71 11.74
CA LEU A 30 0.79 6.74 12.55
C LEU A 30 -0.61 7.24 12.91
N LEU A 31 -0.78 8.54 13.20
CA LEU A 31 -2.08 9.16 13.46
C LEU A 31 -2.96 9.29 12.21
N GLU A 32 -2.36 9.33 11.03
CA GLU A 32 -3.09 9.37 9.75
C GLU A 32 -3.52 7.97 9.27
N ILE A 33 -2.92 6.89 9.80
CA ILE A 33 -3.31 5.50 9.55
C ILE A 33 -4.46 5.13 10.49
N ASP A 34 -5.59 4.73 9.89
CA ASP A 34 -6.75 4.23 10.62
C ASP A 34 -6.57 2.74 10.92
N GLU A 35 -6.33 1.94 9.86
CA GLU A 35 -6.15 0.50 9.97
C GLU A 35 -5.14 -0.01 8.93
N ALA A 36 -4.21 -0.89 9.32
CA ALA A 36 -3.40 -1.66 8.39
C ALA A 36 -3.58 -3.17 8.64
N TYR A 37 -3.84 -3.93 7.58
CA TYR A 37 -4.07 -5.37 7.69
C TYR A 37 -3.57 -6.15 6.48
N ARG A 38 -3.27 -7.43 6.68
CA ARG A 38 -2.92 -8.35 5.59
C ARG A 38 -4.15 -8.98 4.97
N VAL A 39 -4.22 -8.98 3.65
CA VAL A 39 -5.29 -9.65 2.91
C VAL A 39 -4.86 -11.05 2.52
N GLN A 40 -5.66 -12.04 2.92
CA GLN A 40 -5.44 -13.43 2.56
C GLN A 40 -6.30 -13.81 1.35
N THR A 41 -5.66 -13.91 0.18
CA THR A 41 -6.32 -14.40 -1.03
C THR A 41 -5.98 -15.87 -1.30
N SER A 42 -6.86 -16.57 -2.01
CA SER A 42 -6.61 -17.96 -2.46
C SER A 42 -5.36 -18.06 -3.34
N TYR A 43 -5.07 -17.00 -4.11
CA TYR A 43 -3.88 -16.90 -4.94
C TYR A 43 -2.60 -16.98 -4.09
N VAL A 44 -2.52 -16.16 -3.04
CA VAL A 44 -1.36 -16.13 -2.12
C VAL A 44 -1.15 -17.50 -1.48
N ARG A 45 -2.22 -18.16 -1.00
CA ARG A 45 -2.15 -19.52 -0.43
C ARG A 45 -1.60 -20.54 -1.42
N ARG A 46 -2.07 -20.52 -2.67
CA ARG A 46 -1.66 -21.50 -3.71
C ARG A 46 -0.24 -21.27 -4.21
N LYS A 47 0.21 -20.01 -4.28
CA LYS A 47 1.50 -19.63 -4.85
C LYS A 47 2.61 -19.42 -3.83
N ARG A 48 2.32 -19.58 -2.52
CA ARG A 48 3.28 -19.38 -1.42
C ARG A 48 3.96 -18.01 -1.49
N LEU A 49 3.16 -16.98 -1.78
CA LEU A 49 3.62 -15.59 -1.84
C LEU A 49 3.43 -14.89 -0.48
N PRO A 50 4.13 -13.78 -0.22
CA PRO A 50 3.80 -12.90 0.91
C PRO A 50 2.40 -12.29 0.69
N ARG A 51 1.64 -12.10 1.77
CA ARG A 51 0.34 -11.42 1.71
C ARG A 51 0.50 -9.93 1.38
N GLU A 52 -0.50 -9.39 0.71
CA GLU A 52 -0.62 -7.95 0.46
C GLU A 52 -1.04 -7.23 1.74
N VAL A 53 -0.52 -6.03 1.96
CA VAL A 53 -0.91 -5.17 3.07
C VAL A 53 -1.81 -4.08 2.54
N HIS A 54 -2.99 -3.96 3.13
CA HIS A 54 -3.95 -2.91 2.85
C HIS A 54 -3.89 -1.89 3.97
N ILE A 55 -3.75 -0.62 3.59
CA ILE A 55 -3.75 0.51 4.53
C ILE A 55 -5.01 1.33 4.27
N ARG A 56 -5.79 1.53 5.32
CA ARG A 56 -6.86 2.50 5.40
C ARG A 56 -6.32 3.76 6.06
N PHE A 57 -6.32 4.85 5.31
CA PHE A 57 -5.95 6.17 5.82
C PHE A 57 -7.19 6.92 6.32
N ALA A 58 -7.04 7.68 7.40
CA ALA A 58 -8.09 8.55 7.94
C ALA A 58 -8.50 9.64 6.93
N ARG A 59 -7.54 10.15 6.15
CA ARG A 59 -7.76 11.23 5.17
C ARG A 59 -7.49 10.75 3.75
N LYS A 60 -8.45 11.00 2.85
CA LYS A 60 -8.31 10.70 1.42
C LYS A 60 -7.15 11.45 0.76
N GLN A 61 -6.89 12.69 1.19
CA GLN A 61 -5.85 13.55 0.64
C GLN A 61 -4.45 12.93 0.81
N VAL A 62 -4.16 12.40 2.01
CA VAL A 62 -2.91 11.72 2.34
C VAL A 62 -2.66 10.54 1.39
N ARG A 63 -3.67 9.67 1.23
CA ARG A 63 -3.59 8.54 0.30
C ARG A 63 -3.27 8.97 -1.14
N ASP A 64 -3.92 10.03 -1.63
CA ASP A 64 -3.72 10.48 -3.00
C ASP A 64 -2.35 11.18 -3.19
N ILE A 65 -1.80 11.83 -2.15
CA ILE A 65 -0.41 12.36 -2.14
C ILE A 65 0.59 11.20 -2.19
N ILE A 66 0.44 10.21 -1.31
CA ILE A 66 1.30 9.01 -1.28
C ILE A 66 1.29 8.35 -2.65
N TYR A 67 0.12 8.14 -3.24
CA TYR A 67 0.03 7.48 -4.54
C TYR A 67 0.80 8.24 -5.64
N LYS A 68 0.77 9.58 -5.65
CA LYS A 68 1.54 10.39 -6.61
C LYS A 68 3.05 10.23 -6.39
N ILE A 69 3.51 10.39 -5.15
CA ILE A 69 4.93 10.26 -4.81
C ILE A 69 5.45 8.89 -5.20
N THR A 70 4.70 7.83 -4.87
CA THR A 70 5.10 6.45 -5.18
C THR A 70 5.02 6.08 -6.66
N CYS A 71 4.35 6.91 -7.46
CA CYS A 71 4.34 6.75 -8.91
C CYS A 71 5.63 7.28 -9.55
N ASP A 72 6.20 8.33 -8.95
CA ASP A 72 7.46 8.94 -9.40
C ASP A 72 8.66 8.19 -8.82
N GLU A 73 8.65 7.89 -7.52
CA GLU A 73 9.72 7.21 -6.80
C GLU A 73 9.20 5.95 -6.08
N PRO A 74 9.64 4.74 -6.46
CA PRO A 74 9.17 3.52 -5.81
C PRO A 74 9.67 3.43 -4.35
N LEU A 75 8.81 2.94 -3.46
CA LEU A 75 9.21 2.69 -2.07
C LEU A 75 10.18 1.51 -2.02
N VAL A 76 11.26 1.66 -1.27
CA VAL A 76 12.25 0.58 -1.08
C VAL A 76 12.09 -0.01 0.32
N TYR A 77 12.01 -1.33 0.40
CA TYR A 77 12.01 -2.08 1.65
C TYR A 77 13.03 -3.22 1.57
N LYS A 78 14.04 -3.19 2.45
CA LYS A 78 15.13 -4.20 2.50
C LYS A 78 15.72 -4.46 1.10
N ASP A 79 16.10 -3.37 0.43
CA ASP A 79 16.70 -3.36 -0.91
C ASP A 79 15.80 -3.91 -2.03
N LYS A 80 14.49 -4.01 -1.78
CA LYS A 80 13.50 -4.41 -2.76
C LYS A 80 12.48 -3.32 -2.98
N GLU A 81 12.22 -3.02 -4.25
CA GLU A 81 11.16 -2.12 -4.64
C GLU A 81 9.79 -2.73 -4.29
N LEU A 82 8.97 -1.90 -3.68
CA LEU A 82 7.58 -2.19 -3.38
C LEU A 82 6.69 -1.62 -4.46
N GLN A 83 5.78 -2.46 -4.95
CA GLN A 83 4.71 -2.00 -5.82
C GLN A 83 3.55 -1.48 -4.97
N THR A 84 3.25 -0.19 -5.10
CA THR A 84 2.09 0.45 -4.47
C THR A 84 0.94 0.52 -5.46
N LEU A 85 -0.26 0.19 -5.01
CA LEU A 85 -1.47 0.19 -5.85
C LEU A 85 -2.63 0.82 -5.11
N LYS A 86 -3.46 1.55 -5.85
CA LYS A 86 -4.74 2.04 -5.34
C LYS A 86 -5.78 0.93 -5.40
N GLN A 87 -6.45 0.65 -4.29
CA GLN A 87 -7.57 -0.28 -4.28
C GLN A 87 -8.74 0.31 -5.09
N VAL A 88 -9.14 -0.39 -6.16
CA VAL A 88 -10.25 -0.02 -7.03
C VAL A 88 -11.25 -1.16 -7.06
N PRO A 89 -12.55 -0.92 -6.80
CA PRO A 89 -13.57 -1.95 -6.90
C PRO A 89 -13.59 -2.61 -8.29
N LYS A 90 -13.83 -3.92 -8.33
CA LYS A 90 -13.81 -4.72 -9.56
C LYS A 90 -14.71 -4.13 -10.66
N LYS A 91 -15.93 -3.72 -10.32
CA LYS A 91 -16.89 -3.09 -11.24
C LYS A 91 -16.29 -1.88 -11.98
N VAL A 92 -15.62 -0.99 -11.25
CA VAL A 92 -14.97 0.20 -11.82
C VAL A 92 -13.77 -0.19 -12.67
N ARG A 93 -13.01 -1.21 -12.26
CA ARG A 93 -11.87 -1.72 -13.02
C ARG A 93 -12.29 -2.34 -14.35
N GLU A 94 -13.43 -3.02 -14.40
CA GLU A 94 -13.99 -3.60 -15.63
C GLU A 94 -14.44 -2.50 -16.59
N GLN A 95 -15.19 -1.51 -16.12
CA GLN A 95 -15.59 -0.35 -16.92
C GLN A 95 -14.37 0.37 -17.53
N ARG A 96 -13.27 0.52 -16.78
CA ARG A 96 -12.04 1.15 -17.30
C ARG A 96 -11.39 0.38 -18.44
N LYS A 97 -11.60 -0.93 -18.56
CA LYS A 97 -11.05 -1.71 -19.69
C LYS A 97 -11.70 -1.31 -21.01
N ASP A 98 -12.98 -0.93 -20.97
CA ASP A 98 -13.73 -0.53 -22.16
C ASP A 98 -13.20 0.79 -22.73
N TYR A 99 -12.66 1.66 -21.88
CA TYR A 99 -12.06 2.94 -22.28
C TYR A 99 -10.54 2.89 -22.49
N LYS A 100 -9.94 1.69 -22.59
CA LYS A 100 -8.48 1.55 -22.76
C LYS A 100 -7.96 2.24 -24.03
N PHE A 101 -8.81 2.43 -25.05
CA PHE A 101 -8.46 3.11 -26.30
C PHE A 101 -8.16 4.61 -26.14
N LEU A 102 -8.50 5.23 -25.00
CA LEU A 102 -8.25 6.64 -24.71
C LEU A 102 -6.88 6.90 -24.06
N THR A 103 -6.13 5.86 -23.70
CA THR A 103 -4.85 5.95 -22.96
C THR A 103 -3.74 5.33 -23.79
#